data_AF-A0A7J7GS55-F1
#
_entry.id   AF-A0A7J7GS55-F1
#
_cell.length_a   1.000
_cell.length_b   1.000
_cell.length_c   1.000
_cell.angle_alpha   90.00
_cell.angle_beta   90.00
_cell.angle_gamma   90.00
#
_symmetry.space_group_name_H-M   'P 1'
#
loop_
_entity.id
_entity.type
_entity.pdbx_description
1 polymer ?
#
loop_
_entity_poly.entity_id
_entity_poly.type
_entity_poly.pdbx_seq_one_letter_code
_entity_poly.pdbx_strand_id
1 'polypeptide(L)'
;MLVLHLIQSYIAVHFSFARMVRVSVLNDALKSMYNAEKIGKRQVMIRPSLKVITKFLIVMQKHGYIGEFYPCFDVGVKEIEPWMARLLPSRQFEYIVLTTSTGIMDHEKARRKNVGGKVLGFFY
;
A
#
# COMPACT_ATOMS: atom_id res chain seq x y z
N MET A 1 -11.08 14.56 -14.28
CA MET A 1 -11.84 15.82 -14.16
C MET A 1 -13.10 15.69 -13.28
N LEU A 2 -13.97 14.69 -13.49
CA LEU A 2 -15.16 14.43 -12.64
C LEU A 2 -14.84 13.99 -11.20
N VAL A 3 -13.73 13.26 -10.99
CA VAL A 3 -13.27 12.79 -9.67
C VAL A 3 -12.85 13.93 -8.75
N LEU A 4 -12.19 14.96 -9.30
CA LEU A 4 -11.72 16.13 -8.56
C LEU A 4 -12.89 16.97 -8.02
N HIS A 5 -13.97 17.10 -8.80
CA HIS A 5 -15.17 17.81 -8.36
C HIS A 5 -15.89 17.05 -7.23
N LEU A 6 -16.05 15.73 -7.33
CA LEU A 6 -16.70 14.93 -6.29
C LEU A 6 -15.91 14.95 -4.96
N ILE A 7 -14.58 14.93 -5.02
CA ILE A 7 -13.73 15.01 -3.83
C ILE A 7 -13.76 16.42 -3.21
N GLN A 8 -13.71 17.48 -4.03
CA GLN A 8 -13.88 18.85 -3.53
C GLN A 8 -15.26 19.09 -2.93
N SER A 9 -16.32 18.59 -3.55
CA SER A 9 -17.69 18.70 -3.04
C SER A 9 -17.88 17.89 -1.74
N TYR A 10 -17.30 16.70 -1.63
CA TYR A 10 -17.34 15.90 -0.40
C TYR A 10 -16.58 16.58 0.75
N ILE A 11 -15.38 17.10 0.49
CA ILE A 11 -14.57 17.81 1.50
C ILE A 11 -15.24 19.13 1.92
N ALA A 12 -15.87 19.86 0.99
CA ALA A 12 -16.56 21.11 1.28
C ALA A 12 -17.87 20.91 2.07
N VAL A 13 -18.68 19.91 1.72
CA VAL A 13 -19.97 19.64 2.40
C VAL A 13 -19.76 19.06 3.80
N HIS A 14 -18.68 18.32 4.03
CA HIS A 14 -18.37 17.72 5.33
C HIS A 14 -17.64 18.68 6.31
N PHE A 15 -17.32 19.91 5.88
CA PHE A 15 -16.59 20.90 6.68
C PHE A 15 -17.50 21.77 7.57
N SER A 16 -18.83 21.69 7.46
CA SER A 16 -19.75 22.57 8.19
C SER A 16 -20.60 21.94 9.30
N PHE A 17 -20.50 20.65 9.61
CA PHE A 17 -21.25 20.13 10.75
C PHE A 17 -20.58 18.97 11.48
N ALA A 18 -20.36 19.22 12.78
CA ALA A 18 -20.16 18.28 13.88
C ALA A 18 -18.82 17.51 14.02
N ARG A 19 -18.13 17.87 15.11
CA ARG A 19 -17.56 16.97 16.13
C ARG A 19 -16.20 16.30 15.85
N MET A 20 -15.19 16.90 16.48
CA MET A 20 -13.83 16.40 16.73
C MET A 20 -13.81 14.97 17.28
N VAL A 21 -13.42 14.01 16.44
CA VAL A 21 -12.90 12.68 16.81
C VAL A 21 -11.75 12.37 15.85
N ARG A 22 -10.51 12.31 16.34
CA ARG A 22 -9.23 12.01 15.65
C ARG A 22 -9.31 11.74 14.13
N VAL A 23 -9.36 12.81 13.33
CA VAL A 23 -9.40 12.80 11.85
C VAL A 23 -7.99 12.85 11.21
N SER A 24 -6.90 12.86 12.00
CA SER A 24 -5.57 13.27 11.52
C SER A 24 -4.93 12.32 10.50
N VAL A 25 -4.82 11.02 10.77
CA VAL A 25 -3.99 10.11 9.95
C VAL A 25 -4.57 9.84 8.55
N LEU A 26 -5.90 9.76 8.43
CA LEU A 26 -6.55 9.59 7.13
C LEU A 26 -6.45 10.87 6.30
N ASN A 27 -6.66 12.04 6.92
CA ASN A 27 -6.51 13.32 6.25
C ASN A 27 -5.06 13.55 5.78
N ASP A 28 -4.07 13.18 6.59
CA ASP A 28 -2.66 13.27 6.22
C ASP A 28 -2.32 12.36 5.04
N ALA A 29 -2.84 11.12 5.04
CA ALA A 29 -2.71 10.17 3.93
C ALA A 29 -3.34 10.73 2.65
N LEU A 30 -4.60 11.20 2.71
CA LEU A 30 -5.31 11.76 1.56
C LEU A 30 -4.65 13.03 1.02
N LYS A 31 -4.16 13.90 1.90
CA LYS A 31 -3.42 15.10 1.52
C LYS A 31 -2.11 14.76 0.81
N SER A 32 -1.40 13.73 1.27
CA SER A 32 -0.19 13.24 0.60
C SER A 32 -0.47 12.67 -0.79
N MET A 33 -1.60 11.96 -0.97
CA MET A 33 -2.05 11.45 -2.27
C MET A 33 -2.40 12.59 -3.21
N TYR A 34 -3.22 13.54 -2.76
CA TYR A 34 -3.64 14.69 -3.55
C TYR A 34 -2.45 15.54 -4.00
N ASN A 35 -1.51 15.80 -3.09
CA ASN A 35 -0.31 16.55 -3.43
C ASN A 35 0.58 15.78 -4.43
N ALA A 36 0.71 14.46 -4.28
CA ALA A 36 1.45 13.63 -5.21
C ALA A 36 0.82 13.62 -6.61
N GLU A 37 -0.50 13.53 -6.70
CA GLU A 37 -1.26 13.62 -7.96
C GLU A 37 -1.09 15.00 -8.61
N LYS A 38 -1.22 16.08 -7.84
CA LYS A 38 -1.02 17.46 -8.33
C LYS A 38 0.38 17.69 -8.88
N ILE A 39 1.39 17.04 -8.29
CA ILE A 39 2.78 17.10 -8.75
C ILE A 39 3.03 16.16 -9.96
N GLY A 40 2.09 15.27 -10.29
CA GLY A 40 2.23 14.30 -11.37
C GLY A 40 3.09 13.07 -11.01
N LYS A 41 3.26 12.78 -9.72
CA LYS A 41 3.98 11.57 -9.27
C LYS A 41 3.15 10.33 -9.59
N ARG A 42 3.77 9.35 -10.25
CA ARG A 42 3.13 8.08 -10.62
C ARG A 42 2.86 7.14 -9.44
N GLN A 43 3.51 7.37 -8.29
CA GLN A 43 3.40 6.53 -7.10
C GLN A 43 3.55 7.33 -5.81
N VAL A 44 2.83 6.92 -4.77
CA VAL A 44 2.86 7.53 -3.43
C VAL A 44 3.01 6.43 -2.36
N MET A 45 3.99 6.59 -1.47
CA MET A 45 4.19 5.72 -0.33
C MET A 45 3.43 6.29 0.87
N ILE A 46 2.39 5.60 1.30
CA ILE A 46 1.65 5.90 2.53
C ILE A 46 2.07 4.88 3.58
N ARG A 47 2.30 5.32 4.82
CA ARG A 47 2.46 4.43 5.97
C ARG A 47 1.10 4.25 6.65
N PRO A 48 0.26 3.28 6.22
CA PRO A 48 -1.02 3.06 6.87
C PRO A 48 -0.79 2.50 8.27
N SER A 49 -1.06 3.28 9.32
CA SER A 49 -1.04 2.76 10.69
C SER A 49 -2.35 2.10 11.11
N LEU A 50 -3.42 2.27 10.33
CA LEU A 50 -4.78 1.87 10.69
C LEU A 50 -5.44 1.04 9.59
N LYS A 51 -6.15 -0.03 10.00
CA LYS A 51 -6.98 -0.88 9.12
C LYS A 51 -8.03 -0.09 8.31
N VAL A 52 -8.43 1.08 8.81
CA VAL A 52 -9.35 2.00 8.13
C VAL A 52 -8.77 2.51 6.81
N ILE A 53 -7.48 2.88 6.79
CA ILE A 53 -6.81 3.39 5.58
C ILE A 53 -6.72 2.29 4.53
N THR A 54 -6.36 1.06 4.93
CA THR A 54 -6.33 -0.09 4.03
C THR A 54 -7.71 -0.37 3.42
N LYS A 55 -8.77 -0.40 4.24
CA LYS A 55 -10.14 -0.61 3.74
C LYS A 55 -10.60 0.48 2.79
N PHE A 56 -10.24 1.74 3.07
CA PHE A 56 -10.56 2.87 2.22
C PHE A 56 -9.85 2.77 0.85
N LEU A 57 -8.56 2.44 0.83
CA LEU A 57 -7.80 2.23 -0.41
C LEU A 57 -8.37 1.08 -1.25
N ILE A 58 -8.84 -0.01 -0.63
CA ILE A 58 -9.54 -1.10 -1.33
C ILE A 58 -10.80 -0.58 -2.03
N VAL A 59 -11.59 0.27 -1.36
CA VAL A 59 -12.80 0.86 -1.97
C VAL A 59 -12.42 1.77 -3.14
N MET A 60 -11.37 2.58 -3.00
CA MET A 60 -10.88 3.43 -4.10
C MET A 60 -10.43 2.62 -5.31
N GLN A 61 -9.73 1.50 -5.09
CA GLN A 61 -9.29 0.61 -6.17
C GLN A 61 -10.47 -0.01 -6.91
N LYS A 62 -11.49 -0.47 -6.17
CA LYS A 62 -12.72 -1.06 -6.77
C LYS A 62 -13.46 -0.10 -7.70
N HIS A 63 -13.38 1.20 -7.42
CA HIS A 63 -14.02 2.23 -8.24
C HIS A 63 -13.06 2.81 -9.31
N GLY A 64 -11.85 2.28 -9.45
CA GLY A 64 -10.88 2.70 -10.47
C GLY A 64 -10.23 4.05 -10.22
N TYR A 65 -10.29 4.59 -9.00
CA TYR A 65 -9.64 5.87 -8.66
C TYR A 65 -8.13 5.74 -8.50
N ILE A 66 -7.67 4.58 -8.03
CA ILE A 66 -6.26 4.25 -7.88
C ILE A 66 -5.96 2.98 -8.65
N GLY A 67 -4.71 2.86 -9.12
CA GLY A 67 -4.22 1.62 -9.70
C GLY A 67 -3.97 0.55 -8.64
N GLU A 68 -3.05 -0.37 -8.94
CA GLU A 68 -2.64 -1.39 -8.00
C GLU A 68 -1.91 -0.79 -6.81
N PHE A 69 -2.29 -1.17 -5.60
CA PHE A 69 -1.57 -0.77 -4.39
C PHE A 69 -1.09 -2.02 -3.66
N TYR A 70 0.18 -2.00 -3.26
CA TYR A 70 0.81 -3.06 -2.53
C TYR A 70 0.91 -2.61 -1.07
N PRO A 71 0.17 -3.23 -0.14
CA PRO A 71 0.41 -2.97 1.27
C PRO A 71 1.83 -3.46 1.59
N CYS A 72 2.71 -2.57 2.04
CA CYS A 72 4.07 -2.92 2.41
C CYS A 72 4.04 -3.77 3.70
N PHE A 73 3.76 -5.06 3.56
CA PHE A 73 3.86 -6.00 4.65
C PHE A 73 5.33 -6.24 4.97
N ASP A 74 5.69 -6.01 6.23
CA ASP A 74 6.92 -6.54 6.78
C ASP A 74 6.80 -8.05 6.83
N VAL A 75 7.72 -8.75 6.18
CA VAL A 75 7.77 -10.21 6.15
C VAL A 75 8.96 -10.63 6.99
N GLY A 76 8.68 -11.20 8.16
CA GLY A 76 9.68 -11.92 8.94
C GLY A 76 10.15 -13.16 8.19
N VAL A 77 11.34 -13.67 8.51
CA VAL A 77 11.91 -14.85 7.83
C VAL A 77 10.96 -16.05 7.87
N LYS A 78 10.26 -16.24 8.99
CA LYS A 78 9.28 -17.32 9.18
C LYS A 78 8.00 -17.13 8.38
N GLU A 79 7.70 -15.90 7.98
CA GLU A 79 6.49 -15.55 7.25
C GLU A 79 6.69 -15.63 5.73
N ILE A 80 7.95 -15.75 5.25
CA ILE A 80 8.26 -15.89 3.81
C ILE A 80 7.49 -17.07 3.19
N GLU A 81 7.51 -18.25 3.83
CA GLU A 81 6.86 -19.47 3.34
C GLU A 81 5.31 -19.35 3.26
N PRO A 82 4.61 -18.89 4.33
CA PRO A 82 3.17 -18.57 4.24
C PRO A 82 2.84 -17.55 3.15
N TRP A 83 3.69 -16.53 2.96
CA TRP A 83 3.48 -15.51 1.93
C TRP A 83 3.62 -16.08 0.51
N MET A 84 4.61 -16.94 0.27
CA MET A 84 4.76 -17.66 -0.99
C MET A 84 3.52 -18.52 -1.30
N ALA A 85 3.02 -19.26 -0.31
CA ALA A 85 1.85 -20.11 -0.49
C ALA A 85 0.56 -19.34 -0.81
N ARG A 86 0.47 -18.05 -0.42
CA ARG A 86 -0.71 -17.21 -0.67
C ARG A 86 -0.62 -16.44 -1.99
N LEU A 87 0.59 -16.05 -2.39
CA LEU A 87 0.80 -15.19 -3.55
C LEU A 87 1.09 -15.97 -4.83
N LEU A 88 1.72 -17.14 -4.74
CA LEU A 88 2.28 -17.83 -5.90
C LEU A 88 1.38 -19.02 -6.30
N PRO A 89 0.78 -19.03 -7.52
CA PRO A 89 -0.01 -20.17 -8.00
C PRO A 89 0.80 -21.46 -8.15
N SER A 90 2.13 -21.39 -8.32
CA SER A 90 3.01 -22.57 -8.35
C SER A 90 4.36 -22.30 -7.68
N ARG A 91 4.77 -23.19 -6.77
CA ARG A 91 6.03 -23.09 -6.00
C ARG A 91 7.30 -23.26 -6.85
N GLN A 92 7.19 -23.70 -8.10
CA GLN A 92 8.34 -24.17 -8.88
C GLN A 92 8.98 -23.11 -9.78
N PHE A 93 8.29 -22.00 -10.09
CA PHE A 93 8.77 -21.04 -11.11
C PHE A 93 8.43 -19.58 -10.82
N GLU A 94 8.45 -19.13 -9.56
CA GLU A 94 8.15 -17.73 -9.26
C GLU A 94 9.06 -17.14 -8.18
N TYR A 95 9.55 -15.93 -8.40
CA TYR A 95 10.45 -15.23 -7.49
C TYR A 95 9.75 -14.03 -6.86
N ILE A 96 9.74 -14.01 -5.52
CA ILE A 96 9.39 -12.82 -4.75
C ILE A 96 10.64 -11.98 -4.49
N VAL A 97 10.56 -10.69 -4.78
CA VAL A 97 11.59 -9.68 -4.50
C VAL A 97 11.29 -9.00 -3.17
N LEU A 98 12.27 -9.01 -2.27
CA LEU A 98 12.22 -8.43 -0.94
C LEU A 98 13.25 -7.29 -0.81
N THR A 99 12.86 -6.22 -0.14
CA THR A 99 13.77 -5.19 0.38
C THR A 99 14.17 -5.55 1.80
N THR A 100 15.38 -6.07 1.96
CA THR A 100 15.97 -6.38 3.26
C THR A 100 16.90 -5.25 3.71
N SER A 101 17.34 -5.27 4.96
CA SER A 101 18.35 -4.32 5.48
C SER A 101 19.68 -4.39 4.73
N THR A 102 19.99 -5.51 4.08
CA THR A 102 21.21 -5.73 3.29
C THR A 102 21.02 -5.41 1.80
N GLY A 103 19.83 -4.94 1.41
CA GLY A 103 19.50 -4.58 0.03
C GLY A 103 18.35 -5.39 -0.57
N ILE A 104 18.12 -5.19 -1.87
CA ILE A 104 17.08 -5.87 -2.64
C ILE A 104 17.57 -7.27 -3.01
N MET A 105 16.76 -8.29 -2.71
CA MET A 105 17.08 -9.68 -3.03
C MET A 105 15.83 -10.54 -3.19
N ASP A 106 16.00 -11.69 -3.81
CA ASP A 106 15.00 -12.75 -3.90
C ASP A 106 14.75 -13.44 -2.55
N HIS A 107 13.59 -14.07 -2.43
CA HIS A 107 13.17 -14.80 -1.23
C HIS A 107 14.07 -16.00 -0.88
N GLU A 108 14.68 -16.70 -1.84
CA GLU A 108 15.61 -17.78 -1.52
C GLU A 108 16.87 -17.23 -0.84
N LYS A 109 17.43 -16.16 -1.39
CA LYS A 109 18.60 -15.49 -0.81
C LYS A 109 18.30 -14.88 0.55
N ALA A 110 17.09 -14.34 0.74
CA ALA A 110 16.61 -13.89 2.04
C ALA A 110 16.53 -15.05 3.05
N ARG A 111 16.04 -16.22 2.62
CA ARG A 111 15.99 -17.44 3.45
C ARG A 111 17.38 -17.93 3.84
N ARG A 112 18.31 -18.02 2.88
CA ARG A 112 19.69 -18.46 3.13
C ARG A 112 20.43 -17.55 4.10
N LYS A 113 20.17 -16.25 4.02
CA LYS A 113 20.77 -15.24 4.91
C LYS A 113 20.02 -15.04 6.22
N ASN A 114 18.88 -15.72 6.40
CA ASN A 114 18.00 -15.57 7.57
C ASN A 114 17.63 -14.10 7.84
N VAL A 115 17.33 -13.36 6.77
CA VAL A 115 16.95 -11.94 6.84
C VAL A 115 15.54 -11.74 6.30
N GLY A 116 14.72 -11.03 7.07
CA GLY A 116 13.40 -10.58 6.64
C GLY A 116 13.48 -9.26 5.88
N GLY A 117 12.35 -8.84 5.34
CA GLY A 117 12.28 -7.59 4.59
C GLY A 117 10.85 -7.21 4.22
N LYS A 118 10.70 -6.14 3.44
CA LYS A 118 9.41 -5.75 2.88
C LYS A 118 9.29 -6.31 1.47
N VAL A 119 8.14 -6.90 1.14
CA VAL A 119 7.86 -7.37 -0.23
C VAL A 119 7.81 -6.16 -1.17
N LEU A 120 8.61 -6.23 -2.24
CA LEU A 120 8.63 -5.24 -3.30
C LEU A 120 7.71 -5.65 -4.46
N GLY A 121 7.65 -6.94 -4.77
CA GLY A 121 6.85 -7.50 -5.86
C GLY A 121 7.20 -8.97 -6.13
N PHE A 122 6.56 -9.57 -7.12
CA PHE A 122 6.83 -10.94 -7.58
C PHE A 122 6.84 -11.00 -9.10
N PHE A 123 7.57 -11.98 -9.66
CA PHE A 123 7.58 -12.28 -11.08
C PHE A 123 7.56 -13.80 -11.32
N TYR A 124 6.95 -14.20 -12.43
CA TYR A 124 6.82 -15.58 -12.92
C TYR A 124 7.49 -15.70 -14.29
#